data_AF-A0A953G8K3-F1
#
_entry.id   AF-A0A953G8K3-F1
#
_cell.length_a   1.000
_cell.length_b   1.000
_cell.length_c   1.000
_cell.angle_alpha   90.00
_cell.angle_beta   90.00
_cell.angle_gamma   90.00
#
_symmetry.space_group_name_H-M   'P 1'
#
loop_
_entity.id
_entity.type
_entity.pdbx_description
1 polymer ?
#
loop_
_entity_poly.entity_id
_entity_poly.type
_entity_poly.pdbx_seq_one_letter_code
_entity_poly.pdbx_strand_id
1 'polypeptide(L)'
;MKRFRSNVAACLLLAFSAFVTSCRKEPSPVPPTSLQSADPKMLTDWFEMSLLLSSRVNGYSDPVTARALSYMALTMYENVIPALPEYKSLQNRVGGFQTQLSQGDPELEYNYGLVYNRAMLTLAQSLYGAAGSANLDLLEKMYQNWVTKLSLGIDSNIVHRSILLGAKRGSEIYNFSTTDGQDAAFLQNYIKGYTLPQSPGMWVPTPPDYSPNPLLPYWGGTRTILTESISSVSPSKILAYSPDPNSIMYTEAFEAYQKSTNLSQAELDLLDYYNGEMDPKASAICHTSWLMLQLCESAELNFTQTLEALCLLSWSNHDAMVAAYQQKYTYKLMRPSTYIRTFIQKFFIPPVSSQPTPEFVSDDAVVYYNASEILSRTFGYRYEFMDYTQAKRTNLRVKQKYFSSFHELAKEASFIDLTGSVHFRTSIEEGAAMGYDIAQNYLKLALK
;
A
#
# COMPACT_ATOMS: atom_id res chain seq x y z
N MET A 1 -45.42 88.80 26.46
CA MET A 1 -46.03 87.89 27.45
C MET A 1 -46.50 86.63 26.75
N LYS A 2 -46.02 85.45 27.20
CA LYS A 2 -46.57 84.06 27.11
C LYS A 2 -47.09 83.58 25.73
N ARG A 3 -46.36 82.65 25.04
CA ARG A 3 -46.55 81.16 25.03
C ARG A 3 -47.92 80.75 24.44
N PHE A 4 -48.12 79.82 23.49
CA PHE A 4 -47.45 78.52 23.20
C PHE A 4 -48.13 77.87 21.96
N ARG A 5 -47.37 77.03 21.22
CA ARG A 5 -47.70 75.71 20.56
C ARG A 5 -49.01 75.57 19.72
N SER A 6 -49.09 74.82 18.62
CA SER A 6 -48.59 73.46 18.33
C SER A 6 -48.83 73.14 16.85
N ASN A 7 -47.90 72.43 16.21
CA ASN A 7 -48.06 71.88 14.86
C ASN A 7 -48.94 70.61 14.87
N VAL A 8 -49.77 70.45 13.83
CA VAL A 8 -50.58 69.26 13.52
C VAL A 8 -50.46 68.95 12.03
N ALA A 9 -50.40 67.65 11.73
CA ALA A 9 -50.58 66.95 10.44
C ALA A 9 -49.49 67.14 9.37
N ALA A 10 -48.71 66.11 9.00
CA ALA A 10 -49.08 64.88 8.26
C ALA A 10 -49.45 65.15 6.79
N CYS A 11 -48.50 64.85 5.88
CA CYS A 11 -48.69 64.46 4.47
C CYS A 11 -47.28 64.06 3.96
N LEU A 12 -47.01 62.76 3.78
CA LEU A 12 -47.24 61.97 2.56
C LEU A 12 -46.25 62.28 1.41
N LEU A 13 -45.53 61.21 1.06
CA LEU A 13 -45.12 60.80 -0.29
C LEU A 13 -43.75 61.25 -0.84
N LEU A 14 -42.90 60.23 -0.97
CA LEU A 14 -42.14 59.87 -2.18
C LEU A 14 -41.08 60.85 -2.67
N ALA A 15 -39.84 60.62 -2.24
CA ALA A 15 -38.67 60.77 -3.11
C ALA A 15 -37.70 59.61 -2.85
N PHE A 16 -37.91 58.56 -3.63
CA PHE A 16 -37.03 57.41 -3.81
C PHE A 16 -35.77 57.89 -4.53
N SER A 17 -34.61 57.88 -3.86
CA SER A 17 -33.31 57.90 -4.54
C SER A 17 -32.26 57.21 -3.68
N ALA A 18 -32.26 55.89 -3.84
CA ALA A 18 -31.13 54.96 -3.80
C ALA A 18 -29.81 55.49 -3.19
N PHE A 19 -29.65 55.28 -1.88
CA PHE A 19 -28.34 54.95 -1.30
C PHE A 19 -28.35 53.46 -0.95
N VAL A 20 -28.11 52.63 -1.97
CA VAL A 20 -27.66 51.25 -1.76
C VAL A 20 -26.20 51.36 -1.36
N THR A 21 -25.95 51.60 -0.08
CA THR A 21 -24.64 51.32 0.50
C THR A 21 -24.47 49.81 0.51
N SER A 22 -23.93 49.31 -0.60
CA SER A 22 -23.33 47.99 -0.68
C SER A 22 -22.16 47.95 0.30
N CYS A 23 -22.43 47.56 1.54
CA CYS A 23 -21.43 46.97 2.40
C CYS A 23 -21.06 45.62 1.77
N ARG A 24 -20.20 45.68 0.74
CA ARG A 24 -19.37 44.54 0.37
C ARG A 24 -18.58 44.23 1.64
N LYS A 25 -18.88 43.10 2.30
CA LYS A 25 -17.85 42.42 3.07
C LYS A 25 -16.68 42.29 2.10
N GLU A 26 -15.56 42.96 2.39
CA GLU A 26 -14.32 42.53 1.78
C GLU A 26 -14.22 41.03 2.07
N PRO A 27 -14.01 40.18 1.05
CA PRO A 27 -13.64 38.82 1.35
C PRO A 27 -12.37 38.93 2.18
N SER A 28 -12.45 38.52 3.46
CA SER A 28 -11.24 38.20 4.20
C SER A 28 -10.39 37.32 3.28
N PRO A 29 -9.08 37.58 3.14
CA PRO A 29 -8.20 36.63 2.48
C PRO A 29 -8.36 35.33 3.27
N VAL A 30 -9.03 34.34 2.67
CA VAL A 30 -8.99 32.98 3.18
C VAL A 30 -7.54 32.57 3.00
N PRO A 31 -6.79 32.21 4.06
CA PRO A 31 -5.45 31.69 3.85
C PRO A 31 -5.59 30.39 3.04
N PRO A 32 -5.01 30.29 1.85
CA PRO A 32 -5.14 29.13 1.00
C PRO A 32 -4.07 28.15 1.41
N THR A 33 -4.18 27.50 2.57
CA THR A 33 -2.96 26.89 3.13
C THR A 33 -3.11 25.80 4.18
N SER A 34 -4.31 25.29 4.48
CA SER A 34 -4.44 24.11 5.35
C SER A 34 -5.08 22.96 4.60
N LEU A 35 -4.29 21.90 4.37
CA LEU A 35 -4.80 20.62 3.86
C LEU A 35 -5.48 19.79 4.97
N GLN A 36 -5.55 20.28 6.22
CA GLN A 36 -6.22 19.55 7.30
C GLN A 36 -7.72 19.33 7.02
N SER A 37 -8.37 20.25 6.30
CA SER A 37 -9.77 20.13 5.87
C SER A 37 -9.90 19.73 4.39
N ALA A 38 -8.84 19.24 3.76
CA ALA A 38 -8.90 18.78 2.37
C ALA A 38 -9.73 17.50 2.26
N ASP A 39 -10.28 17.25 1.07
CA ASP A 39 -11.04 16.04 0.79
C ASP A 39 -10.08 14.82 0.80
N PRO A 40 -10.23 13.86 1.75
CA PRO A 40 -9.39 12.66 1.79
C PRO A 40 -9.51 11.82 0.51
N LYS A 41 -10.59 12.02 -0.28
CA LYS A 41 -10.79 11.33 -1.54
C LYS A 41 -9.65 11.53 -2.53
N MET A 42 -8.93 12.64 -2.46
CA MET A 42 -7.76 12.85 -3.31
C MET A 42 -6.62 11.88 -3.00
N LEU A 43 -6.46 11.48 -1.73
CA LEU A 43 -5.47 10.48 -1.33
C LEU A 43 -5.90 9.10 -1.82
N THR A 44 -7.16 8.74 -1.57
CA THR A 44 -7.68 7.43 -1.95
C THR A 44 -7.78 7.24 -3.46
N ASP A 45 -8.18 8.25 -4.24
CA ASP A 45 -8.22 8.18 -5.71
C ASP A 45 -6.86 7.82 -6.32
N TRP A 46 -5.79 8.48 -5.88
CA TRP A 46 -4.43 8.20 -6.36
C TRP A 46 -3.94 6.81 -5.93
N PHE A 47 -4.29 6.37 -4.73
CA PHE A 47 -3.92 5.05 -4.23
C PHE A 47 -4.68 3.92 -4.95
N GLU A 48 -5.99 4.07 -5.12
CA GLU A 48 -6.84 3.17 -5.90
C GLU A 48 -6.36 3.03 -7.33
N MET A 49 -5.98 4.15 -7.96
CA MET A 49 -5.41 4.14 -9.31
C MET A 49 -4.10 3.34 -9.35
N SER A 50 -3.24 3.48 -8.35
CA SER A 50 -1.98 2.74 -8.26
C SER A 50 -2.22 1.22 -8.13
N LEU A 51 -3.16 0.80 -7.29
CA LEU A 51 -3.58 -0.60 -7.18
C LEU A 51 -4.18 -1.13 -8.49
N LEU A 52 -5.03 -0.32 -9.13
CA LEU A 52 -5.63 -0.66 -10.42
C LEU A 52 -4.58 -0.87 -11.49
N LEU A 53 -3.61 0.04 -11.61
CA LEU A 53 -2.53 -0.07 -12.57
C LEU A 53 -1.62 -1.26 -12.28
N SER A 54 -1.27 -1.50 -11.02
CA SER A 54 -0.45 -2.66 -10.63
C SER A 54 -1.10 -3.98 -11.08
N SER A 55 -2.44 -4.08 -11.03
CA SER A 55 -3.16 -5.26 -11.54
C SER A 55 -3.27 -5.35 -13.08
N ARG A 56 -2.97 -4.27 -13.81
CA ARG A 56 -3.13 -4.15 -15.28
C ARG A 56 -1.84 -4.12 -16.06
N VAL A 57 -0.70 -4.03 -15.38
CA VAL A 57 0.63 -3.94 -16.00
C VAL A 57 1.40 -5.21 -15.70
N ASN A 58 1.93 -5.82 -16.75
CA ASN A 58 2.77 -7.00 -16.60
C ASN A 58 3.99 -6.68 -15.75
N GLY A 59 4.33 -7.60 -14.85
CA GLY A 59 5.52 -7.54 -14.03
C GLY A 59 5.38 -6.83 -12.69
N TYR A 60 4.18 -6.39 -12.33
CA TYR A 60 3.86 -5.90 -10.98
C TYR A 60 3.49 -7.04 -10.05
N SER A 61 4.47 -7.87 -9.72
CA SER A 61 4.36 -8.85 -8.61
C SER A 61 4.19 -8.12 -7.26
N ASP A 62 3.81 -8.82 -6.20
CA ASP A 62 3.62 -8.25 -4.86
C ASP A 62 4.78 -7.37 -4.38
N PRO A 63 6.06 -7.78 -4.49
CA PRO A 63 7.17 -6.92 -4.10
C PRO A 63 7.22 -5.62 -4.93
N VAL A 64 7.05 -5.72 -6.25
CA VAL A 64 7.06 -4.56 -7.16
C VAL A 64 5.88 -3.62 -6.90
N THR A 65 4.71 -4.18 -6.60
CA THR A 65 3.52 -3.42 -6.22
C THR A 65 3.74 -2.70 -4.89
N ALA A 66 4.27 -3.38 -3.87
CA ALA A 66 4.60 -2.79 -2.57
C ALA A 66 5.58 -1.62 -2.73
N ARG A 67 6.61 -1.78 -3.56
CA ARG A 67 7.56 -0.72 -3.92
C ARG A 67 6.87 0.46 -4.59
N ALA A 68 5.98 0.23 -5.55
CA ALA A 68 5.28 1.32 -6.22
C ALA A 68 4.41 2.10 -5.23
N LEU A 69 3.65 1.41 -4.39
CA LEU A 69 2.81 2.03 -3.36
C LEU A 69 3.64 2.80 -2.33
N SER A 70 4.82 2.34 -1.95
CA SER A 70 5.67 3.03 -0.97
C SER A 70 6.20 4.37 -1.49
N TYR A 71 6.58 4.45 -2.78
CA TYR A 71 6.96 5.73 -3.40
C TYR A 71 5.76 6.65 -3.69
N MET A 72 4.59 6.07 -4.01
CA MET A 72 3.35 6.85 -4.09
C MET A 72 3.02 7.47 -2.73
N ALA A 73 3.13 6.70 -1.64
CA ALA A 73 2.96 7.20 -0.27
C ALA A 73 4.01 8.26 0.11
N LEU A 74 5.28 8.07 -0.24
CA LEU A 74 6.32 9.08 0.00
C LEU A 74 6.03 10.39 -0.75
N THR A 75 5.54 10.28 -1.99
CA THR A 75 5.13 11.44 -2.80
C THR A 75 3.90 12.12 -2.23
N MET A 76 2.91 11.36 -1.77
CA MET A 76 1.76 11.91 -1.02
C MET A 76 2.26 12.71 0.17
N TYR A 77 3.01 12.07 1.08
CA TYR A 77 3.44 12.64 2.35
C TYR A 77 4.29 13.91 2.15
N GLU A 78 5.38 13.81 1.39
CA GLU A 78 6.32 14.93 1.28
C GLU A 78 5.71 16.15 0.57
N ASN A 79 4.76 15.98 -0.35
CA ASN A 79 4.18 17.11 -1.09
C ASN A 79 3.06 17.83 -0.34
N VAL A 80 2.49 17.22 0.70
CA VAL A 80 1.42 17.84 1.52
C VAL A 80 1.93 18.45 2.83
N ILE A 81 3.08 18.01 3.34
CA ILE A 81 3.71 18.54 4.57
C ILE A 81 3.82 20.06 4.61
N PRO A 82 4.21 20.77 3.54
CA PRO A 82 4.29 22.23 3.60
C PRO A 82 2.96 22.92 3.99
N ALA A 83 1.83 22.23 3.83
CA ALA A 83 0.49 22.68 4.25
C ALA A 83 -0.03 21.95 5.51
N LEU A 84 0.82 21.22 6.22
CA LEU A 84 0.54 20.48 7.45
C LEU A 84 1.64 20.75 8.49
N PRO A 85 1.61 21.88 9.22
CA PRO A 85 2.72 22.34 10.07
C PRO A 85 3.01 21.44 11.28
N GLU A 86 2.07 20.58 11.69
CA GLU A 86 2.31 19.57 12.72
C GLU A 86 3.16 18.40 12.23
N TYR A 87 3.31 18.22 10.91
CA TYR A 87 4.03 17.11 10.33
C TYR A 87 5.46 17.48 9.97
N LYS A 88 6.36 16.51 10.09
CA LYS A 88 7.78 16.71 9.81
C LYS A 88 8.18 15.92 8.56
N SER A 89 8.99 16.53 7.69
CA SER A 89 9.58 15.81 6.56
C SER A 89 10.30 14.52 7.01
N LEU A 90 10.26 13.51 6.17
CA LEU A 90 11.03 12.28 6.29
C LEU A 90 12.45 12.40 5.72
N GLN A 91 12.85 13.59 5.23
CA GLN A 91 14.25 13.88 4.92
C GLN A 91 15.15 13.46 6.09
N ASN A 92 16.19 12.69 5.77
CA ASN A 92 17.13 12.08 6.74
C ASN A 92 16.54 11.03 7.70
N ARG A 93 15.24 10.69 7.62
CA ARG A 93 14.59 9.62 8.41
C ARG A 93 14.26 8.39 7.58
N VAL A 94 14.00 8.57 6.29
CA VAL A 94 13.88 7.48 5.32
C VAL A 94 15.26 7.09 4.81
N GLY A 95 15.48 5.78 4.61
CA GLY A 95 16.74 5.19 4.21
C GLY A 95 17.35 5.90 3.02
N GLY A 96 18.42 6.65 3.26
CA GLY A 96 19.12 7.39 2.21
C GLY A 96 18.33 8.52 1.54
N PHE A 97 17.18 8.95 2.06
CA PHE A 97 16.42 10.08 1.50
C PHE A 97 17.09 11.41 1.83
N GLN A 98 18.18 11.67 1.11
CA GLN A 98 18.96 12.91 1.12
C GLN A 98 18.53 13.88 0.02
N THR A 99 17.54 13.49 -0.79
CA THR A 99 16.98 14.34 -1.84
C THR A 99 16.35 15.57 -1.22
N GLN A 100 16.96 16.74 -1.46
CA GLN A 100 16.38 18.02 -1.10
C GLN A 100 15.29 18.34 -2.11
N LEU A 101 14.04 18.20 -1.67
CA LEU A 101 12.90 18.54 -2.53
C LEU A 101 12.87 20.05 -2.80
N SER A 102 12.56 20.41 -4.04
CA SER A 102 12.30 21.78 -4.45
C SER A 102 11.28 22.44 -3.52
N GLN A 103 11.63 23.61 -3.02
CA GLN A 103 10.74 24.43 -2.18
C GLN A 103 10.06 25.51 -3.03
N GLY A 104 8.85 25.90 -2.61
CA GLY A 104 8.21 27.10 -3.13
C GLY A 104 8.99 28.35 -2.70
N ASP A 105 8.87 29.42 -3.49
CA ASP A 105 9.34 30.73 -3.08
C ASP A 105 8.55 31.19 -1.84
N PRO A 106 9.21 31.47 -0.69
CA PRO A 106 8.52 31.82 0.54
C PRO A 106 7.74 33.15 0.46
N GLU A 107 8.01 33.99 -0.54
CA GLU A 107 7.29 35.24 -0.78
C GLU A 107 6.03 35.04 -1.64
N LEU A 108 5.82 33.85 -2.19
CA LEU A 108 4.73 33.55 -3.10
C LEU A 108 3.79 32.49 -2.54
N GLU A 109 2.53 32.57 -2.95
CA GLU A 109 1.48 31.66 -2.53
C GLU A 109 1.40 30.42 -3.43
N TYR A 110 1.20 29.25 -2.83
CA TYR A 110 1.06 27.97 -3.54
C TYR A 110 -0.17 27.20 -3.06
N ASN A 111 -0.85 26.53 -3.98
CA ASN A 111 -1.88 25.55 -3.66
C ASN A 111 -1.24 24.15 -3.59
N TYR A 112 -0.98 23.67 -2.37
CA TYR A 112 -0.30 22.39 -2.17
C TYR A 112 -1.13 21.17 -2.58
N GLY A 113 -2.45 21.30 -2.74
CA GLY A 113 -3.27 20.28 -3.40
C GLY A 113 -2.86 20.12 -4.87
N LEU A 114 -2.64 21.22 -5.61
CA LEU A 114 -2.16 21.18 -6.99
C LEU A 114 -0.71 20.68 -7.09
N VAL A 115 0.15 21.09 -6.15
CA VAL A 115 1.54 20.59 -6.06
C VAL A 115 1.54 19.07 -5.92
N TYR A 116 0.80 18.56 -4.93
CA TYR A 116 0.61 17.13 -4.68
C TYR A 116 0.05 16.41 -5.91
N ASN A 117 -1.06 16.90 -6.49
CA ASN A 117 -1.71 16.28 -7.65
C ASN A 117 -0.74 16.11 -8.83
N ARG A 118 0.04 17.15 -9.11
CA ARG A 118 0.99 17.11 -10.21
C ARG A 118 2.18 16.22 -9.90
N ALA A 119 2.70 16.24 -8.67
CA ALA A 119 3.78 15.36 -8.25
C ALA A 119 3.39 13.88 -8.39
N MET A 120 2.17 13.52 -7.99
CA MET A 120 1.63 12.17 -8.14
C MET A 120 1.51 11.75 -9.60
N LEU A 121 0.99 12.62 -10.48
CA LEU A 121 0.92 12.33 -11.90
C LEU A 121 2.31 12.05 -12.47
N THR A 122 3.29 12.90 -12.14
CA THR A 122 4.67 12.75 -12.61
C THR A 122 5.27 11.43 -12.13
N LEU A 123 5.15 11.10 -10.84
CA LEU A 123 5.67 9.82 -10.33
C LEU A 123 4.94 8.62 -10.96
N ALA A 124 3.61 8.64 -11.00
CA ALA A 124 2.82 7.52 -11.50
C ALA A 124 3.09 7.24 -12.99
N GLN A 125 3.21 8.28 -13.82
CA GLN A 125 3.59 8.12 -15.23
C GLN A 125 4.98 7.50 -15.39
N SER A 126 5.91 7.80 -14.50
CA SER A 126 7.26 7.22 -14.52
C SER A 126 7.28 5.78 -14.04
N LEU A 127 6.63 5.47 -12.91
CA LEU A 127 6.55 4.10 -12.38
C LEU A 127 5.80 3.20 -13.36
N TYR A 128 4.60 3.60 -13.79
CA TYR A 128 3.72 2.81 -14.64
C TYR A 128 3.90 3.10 -16.14
N GLY A 129 5.09 3.56 -16.57
CA GLY A 129 5.34 3.92 -17.97
C GLY A 129 5.08 2.78 -18.97
N ALA A 130 5.23 1.53 -18.53
CA ALA A 130 4.93 0.33 -19.32
C ALA A 130 3.43 -0.03 -19.39
N ALA A 131 2.54 0.76 -18.80
CA ALA A 131 1.11 0.47 -18.75
C ALA A 131 0.36 0.64 -20.08
N GLY A 132 1.01 1.24 -21.08
CA GLY A 132 0.39 1.59 -22.35
C GLY A 132 -0.50 2.84 -22.26
N SER A 133 -0.80 3.44 -23.42
CA SER A 133 -1.48 4.74 -23.50
C SER A 133 -2.83 4.76 -22.81
N ALA A 134 -3.66 3.72 -22.99
CA ALA A 134 -5.00 3.68 -22.40
C ALA A 134 -5.00 3.77 -20.86
N ASN A 135 -3.99 3.20 -20.20
CA ASN A 135 -3.84 3.29 -18.75
C ASN A 135 -3.21 4.63 -18.32
N LEU A 136 -2.25 5.15 -19.10
CA LEU A 136 -1.68 6.49 -18.85
C LEU A 136 -2.73 7.61 -19.04
N ASP A 137 -3.68 7.42 -19.95
CA ASP A 137 -4.82 8.33 -20.14
C ASP A 137 -5.75 8.35 -18.91
N LEU A 138 -5.88 7.24 -18.17
CA LEU A 138 -6.63 7.22 -16.91
C LEU A 138 -5.96 8.08 -15.84
N LEU A 139 -4.63 8.05 -15.75
CA LEU A 139 -3.86 8.92 -14.85
C LEU A 139 -4.06 10.39 -15.20
N GLU A 140 -3.92 10.73 -16.49
CA GLU A 140 -4.09 12.11 -16.95
C GLU A 140 -5.52 12.60 -16.69
N LYS A 141 -6.53 11.77 -16.99
CA LYS A 141 -7.94 12.11 -16.72
C LYS A 141 -8.19 12.37 -15.23
N MET A 142 -7.66 11.52 -14.35
CA MET A 142 -7.79 11.70 -12.90
C MET A 142 -7.09 12.99 -12.43
N TYR A 143 -5.88 13.25 -12.92
CA TYR A 143 -5.15 14.49 -12.65
C TYR A 143 -5.97 15.72 -13.07
N GLN A 144 -6.52 15.74 -14.30
CA GLN A 144 -7.30 16.87 -14.83
C GLN A 144 -8.60 17.12 -14.03
N ASN A 145 -9.26 16.05 -13.56
CA ASN A 145 -10.43 16.18 -12.69
C ASN A 145 -10.08 16.91 -11.39
N TRP A 146 -8.95 16.56 -10.77
CA TRP A 146 -8.49 17.22 -9.56
C TRP A 146 -7.98 18.65 -9.82
N VAL A 147 -7.28 18.91 -10.93
CA VAL A 147 -6.90 20.27 -11.34
C VAL A 147 -8.13 21.16 -11.46
N THR A 148 -9.19 20.66 -12.12
CA THR A 148 -10.45 21.41 -12.29
C THR A 148 -11.03 21.79 -10.94
N LYS A 149 -11.10 20.85 -9.99
CA LYS A 149 -11.63 21.11 -8.63
C LYS A 149 -10.76 22.08 -7.84
N LEU A 150 -9.45 21.86 -7.83
CA LEU A 150 -8.50 22.59 -6.99
C LEU A 150 -8.15 23.99 -7.50
N SER A 151 -8.45 24.30 -8.76
CA SER A 151 -8.21 25.62 -9.37
C SER A 151 -9.42 26.56 -9.32
N LEU A 152 -10.59 26.10 -8.85
CA LEU A 152 -11.79 26.93 -8.75
C LEU A 152 -11.55 28.15 -7.83
N GLY A 153 -11.65 29.35 -8.40
CA GLY A 153 -11.48 30.60 -7.67
C GLY A 153 -10.03 30.93 -7.30
N ILE A 154 -9.04 30.19 -7.81
CA ILE A 154 -7.61 30.40 -7.56
C ILE A 154 -7.00 31.21 -8.71
N ASP A 155 -6.10 32.16 -8.40
CA ASP A 155 -5.38 32.95 -9.42
C ASP A 155 -4.58 32.04 -10.37
N SER A 156 -4.59 32.35 -11.66
CA SER A 156 -3.93 31.52 -12.68
C SER A 156 -2.42 31.40 -12.47
N ASN A 157 -1.77 32.42 -11.88
CA ASN A 157 -0.35 32.35 -11.56
C ASN A 157 -0.09 31.40 -10.38
N ILE A 158 -0.96 31.36 -9.36
CA ILE A 158 -0.88 30.38 -8.25
C ILE A 158 -1.05 28.96 -8.80
N VAL A 159 -2.03 28.74 -9.68
CA VAL A 159 -2.25 27.44 -10.33
C VAL A 159 -1.00 27.01 -11.10
N HIS A 160 -0.50 27.90 -11.97
CA HIS A 160 0.66 27.61 -12.82
C HIS A 160 1.92 27.28 -12.00
N ARG A 161 2.27 28.11 -11.01
CA ARG A 161 3.46 27.87 -10.19
C ARG A 161 3.35 26.62 -9.30
N SER A 162 2.14 26.30 -8.82
CA SER A 162 1.88 25.08 -8.03
C SER A 162 2.10 23.82 -8.88
N ILE A 163 1.60 23.81 -10.11
CA ILE A 163 1.84 22.71 -11.06
C ILE A 163 3.33 22.59 -11.39
N LEU A 164 4.03 23.70 -11.66
CA LEU A 164 5.47 23.65 -11.93
C LEU A 164 6.27 23.10 -10.74
N LEU A 165 5.94 23.51 -9.52
CA LEU A 165 6.58 22.98 -8.32
C LEU A 165 6.30 21.48 -8.13
N GLY A 166 5.04 21.07 -8.32
CA GLY A 166 4.65 19.66 -8.23
C GLY A 166 5.38 18.78 -9.24
N ALA A 167 5.53 19.24 -10.48
CA ALA A 167 6.27 18.51 -11.50
C ALA A 167 7.74 18.29 -11.09
N LYS A 168 8.41 19.32 -10.56
CA LYS A 168 9.79 19.21 -10.07
C LYS A 168 9.90 18.21 -8.93
N ARG A 169 9.04 18.33 -7.91
CA ARG A 169 9.06 17.44 -6.74
C ARG A 169 8.74 16.00 -7.09
N GLY A 170 7.78 15.77 -8.00
CA GLY A 170 7.49 14.42 -8.53
C GLY A 170 8.70 13.80 -9.23
N SER A 171 9.41 14.58 -10.07
CA SER A 171 10.64 14.11 -10.71
C SER A 171 11.77 13.85 -9.72
N GLU A 172 11.92 14.67 -8.68
CA GLU A 172 12.94 14.47 -7.63
C GLU A 172 12.70 13.18 -6.84
N ILE A 173 11.45 12.87 -6.50
CA ILE A 173 11.09 11.62 -5.80
C ILE A 173 11.24 10.41 -6.73
N TYR A 174 10.86 10.51 -8.01
CA TYR A 174 11.14 9.45 -8.98
C TYR A 174 12.64 9.22 -9.14
N ASN A 175 13.45 10.27 -9.28
CA ASN A 175 14.90 10.14 -9.36
C ASN A 175 15.46 9.43 -8.12
N PHE A 176 14.94 9.75 -6.94
CA PHE A 176 15.27 9.00 -5.72
C PHE A 176 14.87 7.52 -5.82
N SER A 177 13.67 7.20 -6.32
CA SER A 177 13.22 5.81 -6.44
C SER A 177 14.13 4.99 -7.35
N THR A 178 14.69 5.58 -8.40
CA THR A 178 15.58 4.84 -9.33
C THR A 178 16.89 4.34 -8.71
N THR A 179 17.22 4.80 -7.49
CA THR A 179 18.49 4.48 -6.80
C THR A 179 18.38 3.39 -5.75
N ASP A 180 17.22 2.74 -5.59
CA ASP A 180 17.01 1.71 -4.55
C ASP A 180 17.49 0.31 -4.90
N GLY A 181 18.05 0.14 -6.11
CA GLY A 181 18.57 -1.13 -6.60
C GLY A 181 17.54 -2.00 -7.33
N GLN A 182 16.26 -1.62 -7.41
CA GLN A 182 15.20 -2.43 -8.05
C GLN A 182 14.28 -1.65 -9.00
N ASP A 183 14.74 -0.53 -9.55
CA ASP A 183 13.93 0.30 -10.45
C ASP A 183 13.35 -0.45 -11.65
N ALA A 184 14.18 -1.26 -12.31
CA ALA A 184 13.78 -2.03 -13.49
C ALA A 184 13.14 -3.39 -13.17
N ALA A 185 12.85 -3.69 -11.90
CA ALA A 185 12.39 -5.02 -11.48
C ALA A 185 11.06 -5.45 -12.14
N PHE A 186 10.17 -4.50 -12.43
CA PHE A 186 8.93 -4.78 -13.16
C PHE A 186 9.20 -5.32 -14.58
N LEU A 187 10.32 -4.97 -15.21
CA LEU A 187 10.75 -5.53 -16.49
C LEU A 187 11.62 -6.79 -16.33
N GLN A 188 12.20 -7.00 -15.15
CA GLN A 188 13.22 -8.03 -14.88
C GLN A 188 12.83 -8.93 -13.69
N ASN A 189 11.57 -9.31 -13.62
CA ASN A 189 11.06 -10.23 -12.58
C ASN A 189 11.86 -11.55 -12.51
N TYR A 190 12.34 -12.02 -13.65
CA TYR A 190 13.11 -13.25 -13.77
C TYR A 190 14.49 -12.96 -14.36
N ILE A 191 15.54 -13.05 -13.54
CA ILE A 191 16.91 -12.74 -13.97
C ILE A 191 17.47 -13.87 -14.83
N LYS A 192 17.78 -13.56 -16.10
CA LYS A 192 18.35 -14.52 -17.04
C LYS A 192 19.66 -15.09 -16.52
N GLY A 193 19.73 -16.41 -16.41
CA GLY A 193 20.94 -17.13 -15.99
C GLY A 193 21.13 -17.22 -14.47
N TYR A 194 20.24 -16.64 -13.66
CA TYR A 194 20.26 -16.87 -12.22
C TYR A 194 19.84 -18.31 -11.92
N THR A 195 20.64 -19.01 -11.12
CA THR A 195 20.36 -20.38 -10.68
C THR A 195 20.58 -20.51 -9.17
N LEU A 196 19.75 -21.35 -8.54
CA LEU A 196 19.91 -21.72 -7.14
C LEU A 196 20.79 -22.99 -7.04
N PRO A 197 21.51 -23.18 -5.91
CA PRO A 197 22.29 -24.39 -5.69
C PRO A 197 21.43 -25.65 -5.79
N GLN A 198 21.93 -26.68 -6.47
CA GLN A 198 21.28 -27.98 -6.55
C GLN A 198 21.84 -28.90 -5.46
N SER A 199 21.25 -28.84 -4.26
CA SER A 199 21.55 -29.76 -3.16
C SER A 199 20.27 -30.21 -2.45
N PRO A 200 20.29 -31.33 -1.70
CA PRO A 200 19.14 -31.74 -0.92
C PRO A 200 18.63 -30.61 -0.02
N GLY A 201 17.31 -30.45 0.05
CA GLY A 201 16.66 -29.38 0.82
C GLY A 201 16.53 -28.04 0.09
N MET A 202 17.21 -27.83 -1.04
CA MET A 202 17.13 -26.57 -1.78
C MET A 202 15.90 -26.52 -2.68
N TRP A 203 15.42 -25.30 -2.90
CA TRP A 203 14.32 -25.01 -3.80
C TRP A 203 14.63 -25.47 -5.22
N VAL A 204 13.60 -26.07 -5.81
CA VAL A 204 13.56 -26.47 -7.22
C VAL A 204 12.22 -26.01 -7.79
N PRO A 205 12.12 -25.83 -9.12
CA PRO A 205 10.85 -25.55 -9.77
C PRO A 205 9.77 -26.56 -9.38
N THR A 206 8.60 -26.07 -9.01
CA THR A 206 7.49 -26.88 -8.46
C THR A 206 6.36 -27.08 -9.46
N PRO A 207 5.57 -28.16 -9.34
CA PRO A 207 4.34 -28.32 -10.10
C PRO A 207 3.31 -27.21 -9.79
N PRO A 208 2.35 -26.96 -10.70
CA PRO A 208 2.22 -27.56 -12.04
C PRO A 208 3.13 -26.91 -13.09
N ASP A 209 3.58 -25.68 -12.88
CA ASP A 209 4.18 -24.86 -13.93
C ASP A 209 5.69 -25.10 -14.13
N TYR A 210 6.38 -25.60 -13.11
CA TYR A 210 7.83 -25.85 -13.10
C TYR A 210 8.64 -24.68 -13.66
N SER A 211 8.23 -23.44 -13.37
CA SER A 211 8.94 -22.24 -13.83
C SER A 211 10.41 -22.29 -13.38
N PRO A 212 11.37 -22.34 -14.32
CA PRO A 212 12.77 -22.61 -13.99
C PRO A 212 13.46 -21.42 -13.32
N ASN A 213 12.93 -20.21 -13.52
CA ASN A 213 13.55 -18.99 -13.05
C ASN A 213 12.84 -18.52 -11.78
N PRO A 214 13.57 -18.35 -10.67
CA PRO A 214 12.98 -17.83 -9.45
C PRO A 214 12.68 -16.33 -9.58
N LEU A 215 11.58 -15.89 -8.97
CA LEU A 215 11.07 -14.52 -9.03
C LEU A 215 11.89 -13.57 -8.13
N LEU A 216 12.45 -12.51 -8.71
CA LEU A 216 13.12 -11.40 -8.02
C LEU A 216 14.22 -11.84 -7.01
N PRO A 217 15.25 -12.58 -7.45
CA PRO A 217 16.28 -13.14 -6.57
C PRO A 217 17.15 -12.14 -5.82
N TYR A 218 17.12 -10.86 -6.21
CA TYR A 218 17.89 -9.80 -5.57
C TYR A 218 17.03 -8.85 -4.73
N TRP A 219 15.73 -9.14 -4.55
CA TRP A 219 14.81 -8.22 -3.88
C TRP A 219 15.19 -7.95 -2.41
N GLY A 220 15.80 -8.91 -1.72
CA GLY A 220 16.30 -8.72 -0.36
C GLY A 220 17.40 -7.65 -0.23
N GLY A 221 17.98 -7.20 -1.34
CA GLY A 221 18.94 -6.09 -1.39
C GLY A 221 18.34 -4.72 -1.72
N THR A 222 17.01 -4.64 -1.86
CA THR A 222 16.33 -3.36 -2.13
C THR A 222 16.44 -2.45 -0.92
N ARG A 223 16.60 -1.14 -1.15
CA ARG A 223 16.56 -0.16 -0.07
C ARG A 223 15.21 -0.18 0.65
N THR A 224 15.24 -0.33 1.97
CA THR A 224 14.07 -0.17 2.84
C THR A 224 13.70 1.30 3.01
N ILE A 225 12.44 1.58 3.34
CA ILE A 225 12.00 2.94 3.66
C ILE A 225 12.56 3.37 5.00
N LEU A 226 12.54 2.53 6.04
CA LEU A 226 13.27 2.81 7.27
C LEU A 226 14.53 1.94 7.31
N THR A 227 15.71 2.54 7.42
CA THR A 227 16.99 1.78 7.42
C THR A 227 17.01 0.70 8.49
N GLU A 228 16.43 0.98 9.66
CA GLU A 228 16.46 0.10 10.81
C GLU A 228 15.28 -0.89 10.85
N SER A 229 14.27 -0.77 9.98
CA SER A 229 13.03 -1.56 10.08
C SER A 229 13.24 -3.06 10.02
N ILE A 230 14.24 -3.51 9.27
CA ILE A 230 14.54 -4.94 9.11
C ILE A 230 15.84 -5.35 9.81
N SER A 231 16.58 -4.40 10.38
CA SER A 231 17.92 -4.64 10.94
C SER A 231 17.91 -5.58 12.16
N SER A 232 16.84 -5.55 12.95
CA SER A 232 16.60 -6.44 14.10
C SER A 232 15.62 -7.57 13.78
N VAL A 233 15.14 -7.67 12.55
CA VAL A 233 14.09 -8.61 12.16
C VAL A 233 14.78 -9.86 11.62
N SER A 234 14.66 -10.95 12.35
CA SER A 234 15.21 -12.24 11.95
C SER A 234 14.35 -13.35 12.50
N PRO A 235 14.16 -14.44 11.75
CA PRO A 235 13.42 -15.59 12.23
C PRO A 235 14.13 -16.17 13.46
N SER A 236 13.37 -16.43 14.52
CA SER A 236 13.84 -17.01 15.77
C SER A 236 14.09 -18.51 15.66
N LYS A 237 13.41 -19.16 14.70
CA LYS A 237 13.58 -20.57 14.34
C LYS A 237 13.73 -20.71 12.84
N ILE A 238 14.45 -21.75 12.42
CA ILE A 238 14.63 -22.08 11.02
C ILE A 238 14.19 -23.54 10.85
N LEU A 239 13.39 -23.82 9.82
CA LEU A 239 13.05 -25.20 9.46
C LEU A 239 14.24 -25.84 8.74
N ALA A 240 15.08 -26.54 9.51
CA ALA A 240 16.23 -27.25 8.97
C ALA A 240 15.77 -28.43 8.08
N TYR A 241 16.41 -28.56 6.91
CA TYR A 241 16.18 -29.71 6.04
C TYR A 241 16.54 -31.03 6.73
N SER A 242 15.63 -32.00 6.68
CA SER A 242 15.91 -33.38 7.11
C SER A 242 15.03 -34.39 6.35
N PRO A 243 15.60 -35.48 5.81
CA PRO A 243 14.83 -36.58 5.22
C PRO A 243 14.32 -37.59 6.28
N ASP A 244 14.68 -37.43 7.56
CA ASP A 244 14.26 -38.36 8.63
C ASP A 244 12.74 -38.27 8.87
N PRO A 245 11.99 -39.38 8.82
CA PRO A 245 10.56 -39.41 9.16
C PRO A 245 10.20 -38.92 10.56
N ASN A 246 11.17 -38.85 11.49
CA ASN A 246 10.98 -38.32 12.84
C ASN A 246 11.35 -36.83 12.96
N SER A 247 11.71 -36.17 11.85
CA SER A 247 12.10 -34.76 11.86
C SER A 247 10.91 -33.80 11.94
N ILE A 248 11.19 -32.56 12.35
CA ILE A 248 10.22 -31.46 12.32
C ILE A 248 9.73 -31.23 10.88
N MET A 249 10.65 -31.21 9.90
CA MET A 249 10.29 -31.02 8.49
C MET A 249 9.35 -32.09 7.96
N TYR A 250 9.57 -33.37 8.31
CA TYR A 250 8.64 -34.44 7.94
C TYR A 250 7.27 -34.23 8.58
N THR A 251 7.24 -33.87 9.86
CA THR A 251 5.99 -33.62 10.61
C THR A 251 5.18 -32.49 9.97
N GLU A 252 5.81 -31.35 9.66
CA GLU A 252 5.14 -30.22 9.03
C GLU A 252 4.75 -30.50 7.57
N ALA A 253 5.56 -31.26 6.82
CA ALA A 253 5.20 -31.70 5.47
C ALA A 253 3.99 -32.64 5.48
N PHE A 254 3.92 -33.55 6.46
CA PHE A 254 2.81 -34.46 6.61
C PHE A 254 1.54 -33.73 7.05
N GLU A 255 1.66 -32.72 7.91
CA GLU A 255 0.55 -31.82 8.25
C GLU A 255 -0.01 -31.12 7.00
N ALA A 256 0.85 -30.48 6.21
CA ALA A 256 0.45 -29.81 4.96
C ALA A 256 -0.21 -30.79 3.97
N TYR A 257 0.33 -32.01 3.85
CA TYR A 257 -0.26 -33.07 3.04
C TYR A 257 -1.66 -33.46 3.53
N GLN A 258 -1.80 -33.81 4.82
CA GLN A 258 -3.09 -34.23 5.38
C GLN A 258 -4.16 -33.15 5.24
N LYS A 259 -3.78 -31.89 5.47
CA LYS A 259 -4.67 -30.74 5.35
C LYS A 259 -5.14 -30.54 3.91
N SER A 260 -4.21 -30.54 2.95
CA SER A 260 -4.51 -30.27 1.54
C SER A 260 -5.24 -31.41 0.82
N THR A 261 -5.17 -32.66 1.31
CA THR A 261 -5.90 -33.79 0.70
C THR A 261 -7.31 -34.01 1.22
N ASN A 262 -7.72 -33.32 2.29
CA ASN A 262 -9.02 -33.52 2.95
C ASN A 262 -9.76 -32.19 3.17
N LEU A 263 -9.77 -31.33 2.14
CA LEU A 263 -10.37 -30.01 2.21
C LEU A 263 -11.90 -30.10 2.28
N SER A 264 -12.48 -29.43 3.27
CA SER A 264 -13.89 -29.11 3.33
C SER A 264 -14.25 -28.04 2.29
N GLN A 265 -15.54 -27.90 1.97
CA GLN A 265 -16.00 -26.84 1.07
C GLN A 265 -15.65 -25.44 1.60
N ALA A 266 -15.69 -25.24 2.92
CA ALA A 266 -15.33 -23.96 3.52
C ALA A 266 -13.84 -23.62 3.27
N GLU A 267 -12.95 -24.61 3.34
CA GLU A 267 -11.52 -24.41 3.09
C GLU A 267 -11.23 -24.18 1.59
N LEU A 268 -11.96 -24.84 0.69
CA LEU A 268 -11.90 -24.53 -0.73
C LEU A 268 -12.33 -23.08 -1.02
N ASP A 269 -13.44 -22.65 -0.40
CA ASP A 269 -13.92 -21.27 -0.54
C ASP A 269 -12.88 -20.26 0.00
N LEU A 270 -12.14 -20.60 1.06
CA LEU A 270 -11.04 -19.76 1.57
C LEU A 270 -9.85 -19.72 0.60
N LEU A 271 -9.45 -20.87 0.05
CA LEU A 271 -8.37 -20.91 -0.94
C LEU A 271 -8.70 -20.02 -2.14
N ASP A 272 -9.94 -20.08 -2.64
CA ASP A 272 -10.40 -19.22 -3.73
C ASP A 272 -10.44 -17.73 -3.33
N TYR A 273 -10.87 -17.42 -2.10
CA TYR A 273 -10.96 -16.05 -1.58
C TYR A 273 -9.59 -15.36 -1.58
N TYR A 274 -8.55 -16.06 -1.09
CA TYR A 274 -7.18 -15.55 -1.00
C TYR A 274 -6.31 -15.87 -2.23
N ASN A 275 -6.91 -16.34 -3.33
CA ASN A 275 -6.17 -16.72 -4.53
C ASN A 275 -5.68 -15.52 -5.36
N GLY A 276 -4.49 -15.01 -5.02
CA GLY A 276 -3.83 -13.90 -5.71
C GLY A 276 -3.42 -14.19 -7.16
N GLU A 277 -3.21 -15.46 -7.51
CA GLU A 277 -2.90 -15.87 -8.89
C GLU A 277 -4.13 -15.73 -9.81
N MET A 278 -5.31 -16.09 -9.30
CA MET A 278 -6.58 -15.96 -10.02
C MET A 278 -7.09 -14.52 -10.09
N ASP A 279 -6.85 -13.73 -9.05
CA ASP A 279 -7.16 -12.30 -9.04
C ASP A 279 -6.07 -11.53 -8.25
N PRO A 280 -5.29 -10.65 -8.89
CA PRO A 280 -4.26 -9.87 -8.21
C PRO A 280 -4.77 -9.07 -7.00
N LYS A 281 -6.07 -8.72 -6.95
CA LYS A 281 -6.66 -8.04 -5.78
C LYS A 281 -6.66 -8.91 -4.51
N ALA A 282 -6.56 -10.23 -4.64
CA ALA A 282 -6.50 -11.16 -3.52
C ALA A 282 -5.07 -11.41 -3.01
N SER A 283 -4.04 -10.95 -3.74
CA SER A 283 -2.66 -10.98 -3.25
C SER A 283 -2.51 -10.23 -1.93
N ALA A 284 -1.61 -10.65 -1.03
CA ALA A 284 -1.51 -10.09 0.31
C ALA A 284 -1.29 -8.56 0.29
N ILE A 285 -0.43 -8.07 -0.62
CA ILE A 285 -0.17 -6.63 -0.76
C ILE A 285 -1.41 -5.88 -1.24
N CYS A 286 -2.07 -6.36 -2.29
CA CYS A 286 -3.25 -5.67 -2.82
C CYS A 286 -4.43 -5.77 -1.87
N HIS A 287 -4.64 -6.94 -1.25
CA HIS A 287 -5.76 -7.20 -0.37
C HIS A 287 -5.72 -6.28 0.85
N THR A 288 -4.61 -6.24 1.58
CA THR A 288 -4.43 -5.37 2.75
C THR A 288 -4.56 -3.88 2.38
N SER A 289 -4.09 -3.51 1.18
CA SER A 289 -4.21 -2.15 0.64
C SER A 289 -5.64 -1.75 0.28
N TRP A 290 -6.40 -2.62 -0.40
CA TRP A 290 -7.82 -2.39 -0.68
C TRP A 290 -8.66 -2.35 0.59
N LEU A 291 -8.32 -3.20 1.57
CA LEU A 291 -8.98 -3.19 2.88
C LEU A 291 -8.74 -1.88 3.62
N MET A 292 -7.51 -1.37 3.64
CA MET A 292 -7.21 -0.05 4.23
C MET A 292 -8.06 1.06 3.61
N LEU A 293 -8.16 1.10 2.28
CA LEU A 293 -8.99 2.09 1.58
C LEU A 293 -10.47 1.99 1.98
N GLN A 294 -11.01 0.76 1.99
CA GLN A 294 -12.38 0.50 2.41
C GLN A 294 -12.63 0.99 3.84
N LEU A 295 -11.70 0.72 4.76
CA LEU A 295 -11.85 1.06 6.17
C LEU A 295 -11.66 2.55 6.44
N CYS A 296 -10.76 3.22 5.72
CA CYS A 296 -10.64 4.68 5.75
C CYS A 296 -11.97 5.35 5.36
N GLU A 297 -12.63 4.82 4.32
CA GLU A 297 -13.96 5.31 3.90
C GLU A 297 -15.04 4.99 4.95
N SER A 298 -15.13 3.75 5.42
CA SER A 298 -16.18 3.35 6.38
C SER A 298 -16.05 4.00 7.74
N ALA A 299 -14.83 4.32 8.17
CA ALA A 299 -14.55 5.02 9.42
C ALA A 299 -14.56 6.55 9.27
N GLU A 300 -14.84 7.07 8.07
CA GLU A 300 -14.87 8.50 7.76
C GLU A 300 -13.59 9.23 8.20
N LEU A 301 -12.42 8.61 7.98
CA LEU A 301 -11.14 9.20 8.37
C LEU A 301 -10.93 10.54 7.63
N ASN A 302 -10.47 11.55 8.34
CA ASN A 302 -10.12 12.82 7.72
C ASN A 302 -8.85 12.71 6.87
N PHE A 303 -8.50 13.78 6.15
CA PHE A 303 -7.33 13.82 5.26
C PHE A 303 -6.04 13.35 5.94
N THR A 304 -5.75 13.88 7.12
CA THR A 304 -4.50 13.58 7.82
C THR A 304 -4.47 12.17 8.39
N GLN A 305 -5.59 11.67 8.90
CA GLN A 305 -5.71 10.28 9.35
C GLN A 305 -5.55 9.30 8.19
N THR A 306 -6.18 9.59 7.05
CA THR A 306 -6.07 8.78 5.82
C THR A 306 -4.63 8.80 5.29
N LEU A 307 -3.97 9.96 5.30
CA LEU A 307 -2.57 10.10 4.89
C LEU A 307 -1.66 9.22 5.76
N GLU A 308 -1.75 9.33 7.09
CA GLU A 308 -0.95 8.52 8.01
C GLU A 308 -1.17 7.02 7.78
N ALA A 309 -2.43 6.60 7.66
CA ALA A 309 -2.79 5.20 7.48
C ALA A 309 -2.22 4.60 6.18
N LEU A 310 -2.40 5.28 5.04
CA LEU A 310 -1.88 4.85 3.74
C LEU A 310 -0.36 4.83 3.71
N CYS A 311 0.27 5.83 4.33
CA CYS A 311 1.73 5.92 4.39
C CYS A 311 2.35 4.79 5.21
N LEU A 312 1.88 4.59 6.44
CA LEU A 312 2.40 3.54 7.33
C LEU A 312 2.22 2.15 6.72
N LEU A 313 1.06 1.85 6.13
CA LEU A 313 0.83 0.56 5.50
C LEU A 313 1.76 0.35 4.30
N SER A 314 1.88 1.34 3.42
CA SER A 314 2.67 1.21 2.19
C SER A 314 4.16 1.03 2.47
N TRP A 315 4.70 1.81 3.40
CA TRP A 315 6.11 1.72 3.77
C TRP A 315 6.44 0.42 4.50
N SER A 316 5.60 0.03 5.45
CA SER A 316 5.80 -1.22 6.19
C SER A 316 5.64 -2.46 5.31
N ASN A 317 4.67 -2.47 4.38
CA ASN A 317 4.51 -3.56 3.42
C ASN A 317 5.71 -3.68 2.46
N HIS A 318 6.28 -2.56 2.01
CA HIS A 318 7.52 -2.60 1.21
C HIS A 318 8.66 -3.25 1.97
N ASP A 319 8.91 -2.82 3.20
CA ASP A 319 9.98 -3.38 4.04
C ASP A 319 9.71 -4.84 4.43
N ALA A 320 8.45 -5.23 4.64
CA ALA A 320 8.01 -6.62 4.81
C ALA A 320 8.42 -7.51 3.64
N MET A 321 8.19 -7.06 2.40
CA MET A 321 8.59 -7.82 1.21
C MET A 321 10.11 -7.90 1.05
N VAL A 322 10.84 -6.83 1.37
CA VAL A 322 12.32 -6.85 1.38
C VAL A 322 12.83 -7.88 2.38
N ALA A 323 12.33 -7.86 3.62
CA ALA A 323 12.72 -8.80 4.67
C ALA A 323 12.39 -10.24 4.31
N ALA A 324 11.17 -10.51 3.81
CA ALA A 324 10.75 -11.86 3.44
C ALA A 324 11.63 -12.42 2.31
N TYR A 325 11.88 -11.64 1.25
CA TYR A 325 12.73 -12.07 0.14
C TYR A 325 14.19 -12.24 0.56
N GLN A 326 14.68 -11.42 1.50
CA GLN A 326 16.01 -11.64 2.07
C GLN A 326 16.11 -13.03 2.71
N GLN A 327 15.11 -13.48 3.48
CA GLN A 327 15.12 -14.81 4.06
C GLN A 327 14.96 -15.91 2.99
N LYS A 328 14.04 -15.74 2.03
CA LYS A 328 13.82 -16.69 0.93
C LYS A 328 15.12 -17.00 0.19
N TYR A 329 15.88 -15.97 -0.18
CA TYR A 329 17.13 -16.14 -0.91
C TYR A 329 18.36 -16.38 -0.02
N THR A 330 18.23 -16.27 1.30
CA THR A 330 19.25 -16.73 2.27
C THR A 330 19.17 -18.24 2.46
N TYR A 331 17.99 -18.77 2.81
CA TYR A 331 17.81 -20.18 3.13
C TYR A 331 17.54 -21.07 1.92
N LYS A 332 16.89 -20.51 0.89
CA LYS A 332 16.65 -21.18 -0.40
C LYS A 332 15.90 -22.51 -0.22
N LEU A 333 15.06 -22.62 0.81
CA LEU A 333 14.42 -23.87 1.23
C LEU A 333 13.41 -24.38 0.18
N MET A 334 13.35 -25.70 0.02
CA MET A 334 12.37 -26.37 -0.83
C MET A 334 10.93 -26.18 -0.36
N ARG A 335 9.98 -26.18 -1.31
CA ARG A 335 8.53 -26.10 -1.02
C ARG A 335 7.98 -27.41 -0.44
N PRO A 336 6.83 -27.39 0.28
CA PRO A 336 6.20 -28.60 0.81
C PRO A 336 5.90 -29.63 -0.28
N SER A 337 5.42 -29.19 -1.45
CA SER A 337 5.11 -30.07 -2.57
C SER A 337 6.31 -30.93 -3.02
N THR A 338 7.51 -30.37 -3.06
CA THR A 338 8.75 -31.10 -3.39
C THR A 338 9.10 -32.12 -2.31
N TYR A 339 9.00 -31.74 -1.03
CA TYR A 339 9.28 -32.64 0.08
C TYR A 339 8.28 -33.81 0.12
N ILE A 340 6.98 -33.52 0.05
CA ILE A 340 5.90 -34.51 0.05
C ILE A 340 6.10 -35.50 -1.09
N ARG A 341 6.37 -35.03 -2.32
CA ARG A 341 6.62 -35.92 -3.47
C ARG A 341 7.84 -36.81 -3.31
N THR A 342 8.82 -36.38 -2.54
CA THR A 342 10.07 -37.12 -2.34
C THR A 342 9.93 -38.17 -1.24
N PHE A 343 9.27 -37.83 -0.13
CA PHE A 343 9.31 -38.63 1.11
C PHE A 343 7.96 -39.18 1.59
N ILE A 344 6.82 -38.67 1.09
CA ILE A 344 5.48 -38.99 1.62
C ILE A 344 4.58 -39.59 0.53
N GLN A 345 4.32 -38.85 -0.56
CA GLN A 345 3.39 -39.24 -1.62
C GLN A 345 3.91 -38.78 -2.99
N LYS A 346 4.48 -39.72 -3.77
CA LYS A 346 5.18 -39.48 -5.04
C LYS A 346 4.40 -38.66 -6.07
N PHE A 347 3.09 -38.86 -6.15
CA PHE A 347 2.22 -38.23 -7.14
C PHE A 347 1.40 -37.07 -6.58
N PHE A 348 1.80 -36.50 -5.44
CA PHE A 348 1.11 -35.35 -4.85
C PHE A 348 1.12 -34.14 -5.80
N ILE A 349 -0.04 -33.50 -5.89
CA ILE A 349 -0.28 -32.24 -6.60
C ILE A 349 -0.96 -31.33 -5.57
N PRO A 350 -0.37 -30.17 -5.22
CA PRO A 350 -0.99 -29.24 -4.28
C PRO A 350 -2.25 -28.63 -4.91
N PRO A 351 -3.25 -28.26 -4.08
CA PRO A 351 -4.49 -27.63 -4.56
C PRO A 351 -4.26 -26.22 -5.14
N VAL A 352 -3.17 -25.56 -4.76
CA VAL A 352 -2.80 -24.21 -5.22
C VAL A 352 -1.35 -24.23 -5.73
N SER A 353 -1.07 -23.48 -6.79
CA SER A 353 0.30 -23.32 -7.30
C SER A 353 1.13 -22.50 -6.31
N SER A 354 2.39 -22.88 -6.15
CA SER A 354 3.34 -22.04 -5.39
C SER A 354 3.98 -21.04 -6.33
N GLN A 355 4.11 -19.79 -5.90
CA GLN A 355 4.96 -18.83 -6.62
C GLN A 355 6.38 -19.39 -6.79
N PRO A 356 7.08 -19.06 -7.89
CA PRO A 356 8.43 -19.56 -8.16
C PRO A 356 9.48 -18.84 -7.29
N THR A 357 9.37 -18.98 -5.98
CA THR A 357 10.30 -18.44 -4.98
C THR A 357 10.62 -19.52 -3.94
N PRO A 358 11.81 -19.47 -3.31
CA PRO A 358 12.09 -20.31 -2.15
C PRO A 358 11.04 -20.21 -1.05
N GLU A 359 10.94 -21.26 -0.25
CA GLU A 359 9.84 -21.45 0.68
C GLU A 359 9.92 -20.53 1.91
N PHE A 360 11.08 -20.41 2.55
CA PHE A 360 11.16 -19.83 3.89
C PHE A 360 11.61 -18.36 3.87
N VAL A 361 10.87 -17.39 4.39
CA VAL A 361 9.59 -17.49 5.15
C VAL A 361 8.35 -17.30 4.26
N SER A 362 7.14 -17.55 4.78
CA SER A 362 5.88 -17.14 4.15
C SER A 362 5.81 -15.61 4.11
N ASP A 363 5.85 -15.04 2.92
CA ASP A 363 5.73 -13.61 2.67
C ASP A 363 4.31 -13.11 2.94
N ASP A 364 3.29 -13.91 2.61
CA ASP A 364 1.90 -13.61 2.95
C ASP A 364 1.74 -13.46 4.47
N ALA A 365 2.33 -14.36 5.26
CA ALA A 365 2.30 -14.25 6.72
C ALA A 365 2.98 -12.97 7.23
N VAL A 366 4.14 -12.60 6.67
CA VAL A 366 4.82 -11.33 7.02
C VAL A 366 3.91 -10.14 6.71
N VAL A 367 3.30 -10.09 5.52
CA VAL A 367 2.45 -8.99 5.08
C VAL A 367 1.18 -8.88 5.91
N TYR A 368 0.46 -9.98 6.11
CA TYR A 368 -0.81 -9.97 6.84
C TYR A 368 -0.62 -9.60 8.32
N TYR A 369 0.41 -10.13 8.99
CA TYR A 369 0.68 -9.76 10.37
C TYR A 369 1.20 -8.32 10.49
N ASN A 370 2.04 -7.87 9.55
CA ASN A 370 2.45 -6.46 9.48
C ASN A 370 1.23 -5.53 9.32
N ALA A 371 0.38 -5.80 8.33
CA ALA A 371 -0.82 -5.02 8.07
C ALA A 371 -1.79 -5.05 9.27
N SER A 372 -1.91 -6.18 9.97
CA SER A 372 -2.79 -6.29 11.13
C SER A 372 -2.46 -5.30 12.25
N GLU A 373 -1.18 -5.07 12.51
CA GLU A 373 -0.73 -4.11 13.52
C GLU A 373 -0.91 -2.66 13.05
N ILE A 374 -0.64 -2.36 11.78
CA ILE A 374 -0.86 -1.01 11.22
C ILE A 374 -2.35 -0.66 11.18
N LEU A 375 -3.20 -1.60 10.77
CA LEU A 375 -4.66 -1.45 10.81
C LEU A 375 -5.15 -1.30 12.25
N SER A 376 -4.65 -2.11 13.19
CA SER A 376 -5.00 -2.01 14.61
C SER A 376 -4.58 -0.68 15.24
N ARG A 377 -3.42 -0.13 14.84
CA ARG A 377 -2.99 1.22 15.25
C ARG A 377 -3.92 2.31 14.74
N THR A 378 -4.51 2.12 13.56
CA THR A 378 -5.34 3.11 12.88
C THR A 378 -6.78 3.09 13.40
N PHE A 379 -7.39 1.90 13.50
CA PHE A 379 -8.81 1.73 13.78
C PHE A 379 -9.10 1.16 15.19
N GLY A 380 -8.10 0.56 15.83
CA GLY A 380 -8.19 -0.08 17.14
C GLY A 380 -8.05 -1.61 17.10
N TYR A 381 -7.45 -2.19 18.14
CA TYR A 381 -7.15 -3.63 18.24
C TYR A 381 -8.38 -4.55 18.34
N ARG A 382 -9.56 -3.99 18.66
CA ARG A 382 -10.85 -4.71 18.73
C ARG A 382 -11.86 -4.20 17.70
N TYR A 383 -11.35 -3.65 16.59
CA TYR A 383 -12.20 -3.14 15.53
C TYR A 383 -12.78 -4.31 14.73
N GLU A 384 -14.10 -4.46 14.79
CA GLU A 384 -14.84 -5.44 14.00
C GLU A 384 -15.20 -4.86 12.64
N PHE A 385 -15.13 -5.66 11.58
CA PHE A 385 -15.41 -5.18 10.23
C PHE A 385 -15.92 -6.30 9.30
N MET A 386 -16.56 -5.87 8.21
CA MET A 386 -16.85 -6.73 7.07
C MET A 386 -15.88 -6.39 5.95
N ASP A 387 -15.20 -7.39 5.44
CA ASP A 387 -14.31 -7.30 4.28
C ASP A 387 -15.12 -7.46 2.98
N TYR A 388 -15.14 -6.40 2.17
CA TYR A 388 -15.80 -6.36 0.86
C TYR A 388 -14.79 -6.30 -0.30
N THR A 389 -13.50 -6.51 -0.05
CA THR A 389 -12.44 -6.35 -1.07
C THR A 389 -12.64 -7.31 -2.24
N GLN A 390 -13.20 -8.49 -1.98
CA GLN A 390 -13.51 -9.53 -2.97
C GLN A 390 -14.96 -9.49 -3.49
N ALA A 391 -15.78 -8.51 -3.07
CA ALA A 391 -17.24 -8.50 -3.30
C ALA A 391 -17.64 -8.54 -4.79
N LYS A 392 -16.77 -8.02 -5.67
CA LYS A 392 -17.00 -7.94 -7.12
C LYS A 392 -16.59 -9.20 -7.89
N ARG A 393 -15.88 -10.15 -7.26
CA ARG A 393 -15.44 -11.39 -7.92
C ARG A 393 -16.64 -12.30 -8.16
N THR A 394 -16.88 -12.64 -9.42
CA THR A 394 -18.06 -13.43 -9.82
C THR A 394 -17.87 -14.92 -9.59
N ASN A 395 -16.62 -15.39 -9.58
CA ASN A 395 -16.22 -16.78 -9.45
C ASN A 395 -16.17 -17.31 -8.00
N LEU A 396 -16.41 -16.47 -7.00
CA LEU A 396 -16.36 -16.87 -5.58
C LEU A 396 -17.74 -17.27 -5.04
N ARG A 397 -17.78 -18.30 -4.20
CA ARG A 397 -18.95 -18.66 -3.39
C ARG A 397 -19.11 -17.74 -2.18
N VAL A 398 -17.99 -17.41 -1.52
CA VAL A 398 -17.91 -16.44 -0.41
C VAL A 398 -17.27 -15.16 -0.94
N LYS A 399 -17.99 -14.05 -0.86
CA LYS A 399 -17.56 -12.75 -1.46
C LYS A 399 -17.29 -11.66 -0.43
N GLN A 400 -17.68 -11.92 0.81
CA GLN A 400 -17.52 -11.00 1.93
C GLN A 400 -17.27 -11.82 3.19
N LYS A 401 -16.52 -11.25 4.14
CA LYS A 401 -16.12 -11.95 5.36
C LYS A 401 -16.15 -11.02 6.56
N TYR A 402 -16.75 -11.49 7.65
CA TYR A 402 -16.72 -10.76 8.92
C TYR A 402 -15.49 -11.18 9.72
N PHE A 403 -14.86 -10.20 10.38
CA PHE A 403 -13.77 -10.41 11.32
C PHE A 403 -14.00 -9.60 12.59
N SER A 404 -13.69 -10.19 13.73
CA SER A 404 -13.75 -9.52 15.04
C SER A 404 -12.50 -8.70 15.36
N SER A 405 -11.41 -8.91 14.60
CA SER A 405 -10.17 -8.15 14.70
C SER A 405 -9.29 -8.34 13.46
N PHE A 406 -8.33 -7.43 13.25
CA PHE A 406 -7.33 -7.59 12.19
C PHE A 406 -6.38 -8.77 12.42
N HIS A 407 -6.16 -9.15 13.68
CA HIS A 407 -5.38 -10.35 14.01
C HIS A 407 -6.10 -11.63 13.56
N GLU A 408 -7.43 -11.69 13.66
CA GLU A 408 -8.22 -12.80 13.14
C GLU A 408 -8.11 -12.91 11.61
N LEU A 409 -8.22 -11.78 10.90
CA LEU A 409 -7.96 -11.72 9.46
C LEU A 409 -6.56 -12.25 9.13
N ALA A 410 -5.53 -11.74 9.80
CA ALA A 410 -4.15 -12.11 9.50
C ALA A 410 -3.89 -13.60 9.75
N LYS A 411 -4.43 -14.14 10.86
CA LYS A 411 -4.34 -15.56 11.16
C LYS A 411 -5.02 -16.41 10.08
N GLU A 412 -6.24 -16.07 9.68
CA GLU A 412 -6.95 -16.83 8.65
C GLU A 412 -6.20 -16.80 7.31
N ALA A 413 -5.81 -15.59 6.88
CA ALA A 413 -5.13 -15.38 5.61
C ALA A 413 -3.73 -16.00 5.56
N SER A 414 -2.99 -16.06 6.68
CA SER A 414 -1.66 -16.67 6.71
C SER A 414 -1.72 -18.20 6.77
N PHE A 415 -2.67 -18.77 7.52
CA PHE A 415 -2.81 -20.23 7.64
C PHE A 415 -3.48 -20.88 6.43
N ILE A 416 -3.95 -20.09 5.45
CA ILE A 416 -4.40 -20.62 4.17
C ILE A 416 -3.24 -21.24 3.39
N ASP A 417 -2.01 -20.76 3.58
CA ASP A 417 -0.81 -21.32 2.92
C ASP A 417 -0.55 -22.77 3.33
N LEU A 418 -0.79 -23.11 4.60
CA LEU A 418 -0.70 -24.48 5.10
C LEU A 418 -1.80 -25.34 4.46
N THR A 419 -3.00 -24.78 4.34
CA THR A 419 -4.17 -25.43 3.72
C THR A 419 -3.93 -25.70 2.23
N GLY A 420 -3.26 -24.78 1.54
CA GLY A 420 -2.83 -24.91 0.16
C GLY A 420 -1.58 -25.77 -0.05
N SER A 421 -0.92 -26.20 1.02
CA SER A 421 0.40 -26.86 0.99
C SER A 421 1.49 -26.04 0.27
N VAL A 422 1.44 -24.72 0.41
CA VAL A 422 2.39 -23.75 -0.19
C VAL A 422 3.54 -23.41 0.75
N HIS A 423 3.27 -23.38 2.06
CA HIS A 423 4.25 -23.14 3.11
C HIS A 423 4.18 -24.16 4.24
N PHE A 424 5.32 -24.34 4.92
CA PHE A 424 5.40 -25.11 6.17
C PHE A 424 4.91 -24.27 7.36
N ARG A 425 4.49 -24.93 8.44
CA ARG A 425 3.98 -24.26 9.65
C ARG A 425 5.01 -23.30 10.25
N THR A 426 6.26 -23.73 10.42
CA THR A 426 7.35 -22.89 10.93
C THR A 426 7.53 -21.65 10.06
N SER A 427 7.40 -21.78 8.74
CA SER A 427 7.51 -20.66 7.80
C SER A 427 6.43 -19.59 7.99
N ILE A 428 5.20 -20.03 8.28
CA ILE A 428 4.05 -19.16 8.56
C ILE A 428 4.21 -18.47 9.92
N GLU A 429 4.58 -19.23 10.95
CA GLU A 429 4.73 -18.70 12.32
C GLU A 429 5.89 -17.71 12.45
N GLU A 430 7.04 -17.99 11.82
CA GLU A 430 8.17 -17.06 11.80
C GLU A 430 7.91 -15.86 10.88
N GLY A 431 7.18 -16.06 9.76
CA GLY A 431 6.69 -14.95 8.93
C GLY A 431 5.78 -14.00 9.72
N ALA A 432 4.84 -14.54 10.51
CA ALA A 432 3.97 -13.78 11.39
C ALA A 432 4.75 -12.96 12.43
N ALA A 433 5.75 -13.57 13.08
CA ALA A 433 6.62 -12.89 14.04
C ALA A 433 7.41 -11.74 13.39
N MET A 434 8.00 -12.00 12.21
CA MET A 434 8.71 -10.96 11.45
C MET A 434 7.79 -9.81 11.03
N GLY A 435 6.57 -10.12 10.56
CA GLY A 435 5.57 -9.12 10.20
C GLY A 435 5.20 -8.22 11.38
N TYR A 436 5.01 -8.82 12.55
CA TYR A 436 4.78 -8.07 13.80
C TYR A 436 5.94 -7.13 14.13
N ASP A 437 7.19 -7.64 14.13
CA ASP A 437 8.38 -6.84 14.49
C ASP A 437 8.60 -5.66 13.53
N ILE A 438 8.39 -5.87 12.23
CA ILE A 438 8.46 -4.80 11.22
C ILE A 438 7.42 -3.73 11.52
N ALA A 439 6.17 -4.11 11.78
CA ALA A 439 5.14 -3.15 12.14
C ALA A 439 5.52 -2.37 13.41
N GLN A 440 6.05 -3.02 14.45
CA GLN A 440 6.48 -2.32 15.68
C GLN A 440 7.55 -1.26 15.42
N ASN A 441 8.41 -1.45 14.41
CA ASN A 441 9.37 -0.43 14.01
C ASN A 441 8.69 0.79 13.37
N TYR A 442 7.65 0.57 12.57
CA TYR A 442 6.83 1.64 11.98
C TYR A 442 5.92 2.34 12.99
N LEU A 443 5.41 1.63 14.00
CA LEU A 443 4.57 2.24 15.05
C LEU A 443 5.33 3.26 15.91
N LYS A 444 6.66 3.19 15.93
CA LYS A 444 7.55 4.16 16.60
C LYS A 444 7.83 5.40 15.73
N LEU A 445 7.46 5.38 14.44
CA LEU A 445 7.72 6.49 13.52
C LEU A 445 6.80 7.68 13.86
N ALA A 446 7.39 8.73 14.41
CA ALA A 446 6.67 9.97 14.67
C ALA A 446 6.50 10.80 13.38
N LEU A 447 5.31 10.78 12.79
CA LEU A 447 4.98 11.64 11.65
C LEU A 447 4.67 13.09 12.05
N LYS A 448 4.36 13.32 13.34
CA LYS A 448 4.15 14.62 13.98
C LYS A 448 5.31 15.03 14.89
#